data_AF-A0A7Y8I646-F1
#
_entry.id   AF-A0A7Y8I646-F1
#
_cell.length_a   1.000
_cell.length_b   1.000
_cell.length_c   1.000
_cell.angle_alpha   90.00
_cell.angle_beta   90.00
_cell.angle_gamma   90.00
#
_symmetry.space_group_name_H-M   'P 1'
#
loop_
_entity.id
_entity.type
_entity.pdbx_description
1 polymer ?
#
loop_
_entity_poly.entity_id
_entity_poly.type
_entity_poly.pdbx_seq_one_letter_code
_entity_poly.pdbx_strand_id
1 'polypeptide(L)'
;LPEARGAKLEKAHVVKEMRATFSAKPGLEGLRPRARTRYANLSLAGDWTRSGWPATMEGAVRSGYLAAEDACAQLGTPKGFLLPDIA
;
A
#
# COMPACT_ATOMS: atom_id res chain seq x y z
N LEU A 1 -15.43 -16.70 -26.93
CA LEU A 1 -14.07 -16.72 -27.54
C LEU A 1 -13.92 -17.96 -28.43
N PRO A 2 -14.33 -17.89 -29.71
CA PRO A 2 -14.28 -19.05 -30.62
C PRO A 2 -12.87 -19.27 -31.22
N GLU A 3 -12.22 -18.22 -31.73
CA GLU A 3 -10.92 -18.32 -32.42
C GLU A 3 -9.76 -18.66 -31.47
N ALA A 4 -9.81 -18.19 -30.23
CA ALA A 4 -8.81 -18.49 -29.21
C ALA A 4 -8.71 -19.99 -28.86
N ARG A 5 -9.71 -20.83 -29.20
CA ARG A 5 -9.65 -22.29 -28.97
C ARG A 5 -8.62 -22.99 -29.86
N GLY A 6 -8.34 -22.47 -31.05
CA GLY A 6 -7.40 -23.06 -32.00
C GLY A 6 -5.97 -22.54 -31.87
N ALA A 7 -5.74 -21.57 -30.99
CA ALA A 7 -4.42 -20.94 -30.85
C ALA A 7 -3.41 -21.90 -30.18
N LYS A 8 -2.19 -21.93 -30.73
CA LYS A 8 -1.06 -22.64 -30.12
C LYS A 8 -0.40 -21.76 -29.05
N LEU A 9 -0.30 -22.26 -27.83
CA LEU A 9 0.44 -21.58 -26.75
C LEU A 9 1.94 -21.74 -26.97
N GLU A 10 2.65 -20.66 -27.29
CA GLU A 10 4.10 -20.69 -27.48
C GLU A 10 4.88 -20.60 -26.14
N LYS A 11 4.37 -19.83 -25.18
CA LYS A 11 4.98 -19.68 -23.85
C LYS A 11 3.95 -19.20 -22.83
N ALA A 12 4.04 -19.71 -21.60
CA ALA A 12 3.31 -19.20 -20.45
C ALA A 12 4.23 -19.15 -19.22
N HIS A 13 3.96 -18.21 -18.33
CA HIS A 13 4.56 -18.16 -17.00
C HIS A 13 3.46 -17.85 -16.00
N VAL A 14 3.37 -18.67 -14.94
CA VAL A 14 2.37 -18.52 -13.89
C VAL A 14 3.10 -18.14 -12.62
N VAL A 15 2.76 -16.96 -12.09
CA VAL A 15 3.23 -16.49 -10.79
C VAL A 15 2.03 -16.53 -9.84
N LYS A 16 2.22 -17.17 -8.68
CA LYS A 16 1.18 -17.31 -7.67
C LYS A 16 1.68 -16.76 -6.34
N GLU A 17 1.08 -15.66 -5.90
CA GLU A 17 1.40 -15.02 -4.63
C GLU A 17 0.21 -15.09 -3.68
N MET A 18 0.22 -16.08 -2.79
CA MET A 18 -0.89 -16.36 -1.87
C MET A 18 -1.17 -15.25 -0.86
N ARG A 19 -0.20 -14.35 -0.65
CA ARG A 19 -0.26 -13.26 0.33
C ARG A 19 0.12 -11.92 -0.29
N ALA A 20 -0.16 -11.74 -1.58
CA ALA A 20 0.18 -10.51 -2.32
C ALA A 20 -0.47 -9.27 -1.71
N THR A 21 -1.75 -9.35 -1.38
CA THR A 21 -2.52 -8.27 -0.76
C THR A 21 -3.42 -8.83 0.34
N PHE A 22 -3.80 -7.98 1.28
CA PHE A 22 -4.76 -8.36 2.32
C PHE A 22 -6.18 -8.44 1.75
N SER A 23 -7.03 -9.25 2.37
CA SER A 23 -8.45 -9.34 2.00
C SER A 23 -9.21 -8.13 2.53
N ALA A 24 -9.77 -7.29 1.64
CA ALA A 24 -10.55 -6.10 1.99
C ALA A 24 -11.93 -6.46 2.58
N LYS A 25 -11.94 -6.92 3.84
CA LYS A 25 -13.16 -7.27 4.57
C LYS A 25 -13.81 -6.03 5.21
N PRO A 26 -15.14 -6.02 5.40
CA PRO A 26 -15.82 -4.96 6.16
C PRO A 26 -15.15 -4.74 7.53
N GLY A 27 -14.94 -3.48 7.89
CA GLY A 27 -14.30 -3.08 9.16
C GLY A 27 -12.76 -3.12 9.18
N LEU A 28 -12.10 -3.66 8.14
CA LEU A 28 -10.65 -3.81 8.14
C LEU A 28 -9.88 -2.48 8.16
N GLU A 29 -10.45 -1.42 7.56
CA GLU A 29 -9.87 -0.08 7.63
C GLU A 29 -9.59 0.36 9.08
N GLY A 30 -10.46 -0.02 10.01
CA GLY A 30 -10.32 0.21 11.45
C GLY A 30 -9.15 -0.53 12.11
N LEU A 31 -8.63 -1.59 11.50
CA LEU A 31 -7.53 -2.41 12.00
C LEU A 31 -6.19 -2.06 11.36
N ARG A 32 -6.19 -1.39 10.20
CA ARG A 32 -4.96 -0.94 9.54
C ARG A 32 -4.20 0.02 10.47
N PRO A 33 -2.92 -0.22 10.79
CA PRO A 33 -2.17 0.67 11.66
C PRO A 33 -1.82 1.96 10.93
N ARG A 34 -1.65 3.04 11.69
CA ARG A 34 -1.11 4.30 11.17
C ARG A 34 0.41 4.17 10.97
N ALA A 35 1.00 5.12 10.27
CA ALA A 35 2.45 5.19 10.11
C ALA A 35 3.20 5.30 11.46
N ARG A 36 2.67 6.10 12.39
CA ARG A 36 3.22 6.25 13.74
C ARG A 36 3.07 4.98 14.55
N THR A 37 4.17 4.51 15.13
CA THR A 37 4.17 3.44 16.13
C THR A 37 4.31 3.99 17.55
N ARG A 38 4.23 3.10 18.55
CA ARG A 38 4.52 3.44 19.95
C ARG A 38 6.01 3.57 20.24
N TYR A 39 6.86 3.09 19.33
CA TYR A 39 8.30 3.11 19.52
C TYR A 39 8.85 4.36 18.88
N ALA A 40 9.77 5.02 19.59
CA ALA A 40 10.59 6.05 18.97
C ALA A 40 11.32 5.44 17.76
N ASN A 41 11.69 6.31 16.81
CA ASN A 41 12.52 5.99 15.65
C ASN A 41 12.02 4.79 14.80
N LEU A 42 10.72 4.47 14.87
CA LEU A 42 10.08 3.43 14.06
C LEU A 42 8.75 3.93 13.49
N SER A 43 8.67 3.95 12.16
CA SER A 43 7.47 4.27 11.39
C SER A 43 7.15 3.13 10.41
N LEU A 44 5.87 2.92 10.13
CA LEU A 44 5.39 1.87 9.23
C LEU A 44 5.01 2.45 7.87
N ALA A 45 5.37 1.73 6.81
CA ALA A 45 4.96 2.03 5.44
C ALA A 45 4.51 0.75 4.72
N GLY A 46 3.62 0.92 3.74
CA GLY A 46 3.04 -0.16 2.94
C GLY A 46 1.55 0.07 2.69
N ASP A 47 1.06 -0.49 1.60
CA ASP A 47 -0.36 -0.44 1.19
C ASP A 47 -1.32 -1.00 2.26
N TRP A 48 -0.84 -1.86 3.15
CA TRP A 48 -1.59 -2.40 4.30
C TRP A 48 -1.72 -1.43 5.48
N THR A 49 -0.91 -0.38 5.56
CA THR A 49 -1.05 0.68 6.58
C THR A 49 -2.20 1.62 6.22
N ARG A 50 -2.74 2.37 7.18
CA ARG A 50 -3.91 3.23 7.00
C ARG A 50 -3.55 4.54 6.27
N SER A 51 -3.43 4.46 4.94
CA SER A 51 -3.17 5.62 4.07
C SER A 51 -4.44 6.40 3.68
N GLY A 52 -5.63 5.86 3.99
CA GLY A 52 -6.91 6.37 3.51
C GLY A 52 -7.26 5.91 2.09
N TRP A 53 -6.38 5.16 1.43
CA TRP A 53 -6.58 4.59 0.11
C TRP A 53 -6.59 3.04 0.17
N PRO A 54 -7.21 2.34 -0.80
CA PRO A 54 -7.18 0.88 -0.86
C PRO A 54 -5.74 0.32 -1.02
N ALA A 55 -5.62 -1.01 -0.98
CA ALA A 55 -4.34 -1.71 -1.18
C ALA A 55 -3.88 -1.65 -2.65
N THR A 56 -3.35 -0.50 -3.06
CA THR A 56 -2.88 -0.24 -4.43
C THR A 56 -1.46 0.31 -4.40
N MET A 57 -0.85 0.44 -5.58
CA MET A 57 0.46 1.09 -5.73
C MET A 57 0.42 2.54 -5.23
N GLU A 58 -0.65 3.28 -5.53
CA GLU A 58 -0.87 4.65 -5.05
C GLU A 58 -1.05 4.66 -3.52
N GLY A 59 -1.79 3.69 -2.98
CA GLY A 59 -1.93 3.52 -1.52
C GLY A 59 -0.59 3.26 -0.83
N ALA A 60 0.30 2.49 -1.45
CA ALA A 60 1.66 2.25 -0.98
C ALA A 60 2.51 3.52 -0.99
N VAL A 61 2.48 4.30 -2.08
CA VAL A 61 3.21 5.57 -2.20
C VAL A 61 2.71 6.56 -1.15
N ARG A 62 1.39 6.71 -1.03
CA ARG A 62 0.74 7.59 -0.05
C ARG A 62 1.14 7.21 1.39
N SER A 63 1.15 5.90 1.69
CA SER A 63 1.66 5.39 2.96
C SER A 63 3.12 5.77 3.21
N GLY A 64 3.98 5.68 2.19
CA GLY A 64 5.38 6.09 2.27
C GLY A 64 5.54 7.57 2.64
N TYR A 65 4.73 8.47 2.06
CA TYR A 65 4.73 9.88 2.46
C TYR A 65 4.36 10.06 3.93
N LEU A 66 3.29 9.43 4.40
CA LEU A 66 2.87 9.51 5.81
C LEU A 66 3.96 8.98 6.77
N ALA A 67 4.68 7.94 6.38
CA ALA A 67 5.81 7.41 7.15
C ALA A 67 7.00 8.39 7.21
N ALA A 68 7.31 9.05 6.09
CA ALA A 68 8.36 10.05 6.03
C ALA A 68 8.01 11.30 6.87
N GLU A 69 6.75 11.76 6.83
CA GLU A 69 6.27 12.87 7.66
C GLU A 69 6.40 12.52 9.15
N ASP A 70 5.99 11.31 9.54
CA ASP A 70 6.11 10.83 10.92
C ASP A 70 7.57 10.74 11.36
N ALA A 71 8.46 10.19 10.54
CA ALA A 71 9.89 10.11 10.83
C ALA A 71 10.52 11.50 11.00
N CYS A 72 10.22 12.44 10.11
CA CYS A 72 10.66 13.84 10.22
C CYS A 72 10.16 14.51 11.51
N ALA A 73 8.91 14.28 11.89
CA ALA A 73 8.35 14.78 13.14
C ALA A 73 9.07 14.18 14.37
N GLN A 74 9.37 12.88 14.36
CA GLN A 74 10.11 12.22 15.44
C GLN A 74 11.55 12.74 15.57
N LEU A 75 12.16 13.17 14.46
CA LEU A 75 13.49 13.79 14.43
C LEU A 75 13.49 15.30 14.75
N GLY A 76 12.34 15.87 15.14
CA GLY A 76 12.22 17.30 15.47
C GLY A 76 12.29 18.22 14.25
N THR A 77 12.11 17.69 13.04
CA THR A 77 12.17 18.45 11.78
C THR A 77 10.91 18.18 10.93
N PRO A 78 9.70 18.53 11.42
CA PRO A 78 8.46 18.19 10.74
C PRO A 78 8.40 18.76 9.32
N LYS A 79 8.01 17.93 8.36
CA LYS A 79 7.85 18.26 6.94
C LYS A 79 6.58 17.60 6.43
N GLY A 80 5.96 18.21 5.41
CA GLY A 80 4.84 17.65 4.67
C GLY A 80 5.32 17.07 3.34
N PHE A 81 4.90 15.85 3.04
CA PHE A 81 5.19 15.13 1.80
C PHE A 81 3.92 14.62 1.11
N LEU A 82 2.83 14.47 1.85
CA LEU A 82 1.57 13.97 1.33
C LEU A 82 1.01 14.94 0.29
N LEU A 83 0.87 14.46 -0.94
CA LEU A 83 0.22 15.20 -2.01
C LEU A 83 -1.31 15.22 -1.79
N PRO A 84 -1.98 16.32 -2.16
CA PRO A 84 -3.44 16.40 -2.12
C PRO A 84 -4.07 15.35 -3.04
N ASP A 85 -5.30 14.94 -2.71
CA ASP A 85 -6.05 14.02 -3.56
C ASP A 85 -6.35 14.69 -4.90
N ILE A 86 -6.26 13.90 -5.97
CA ILE A 86 -6.55 14.36 -7.33
C ILE A 86 -8.08 14.43 -7.44
N ALA A 87 -8.61 15.64 -7.65
CA ALA A 87 -10.04 15.91 -7.86
C ALA A 87 -10.51 15.40 -9.23
#